data_AF-A0A2E8A3Y6-F1
#
_entry.id   AF-A0A2E8A3Y6-F1
#
_cell.length_a   1.000
_cell.length_b   1.000
_cell.length_c   1.000
_cell.angle_alpha   90.00
_cell.angle_beta   90.00
_cell.angle_gamma   90.00
#
_symmetry.space_group_name_H-M   'P 1'
#
loop_
_entity.id
_entity.type
_entity.pdbx_description
1 polymer ?
#
loop_
_entity_poly.entity_id
_entity_poly.type
_entity_poly.pdbx_seq_one_letter_code
_entity_poly.pdbx_strand_id
1 'polypeptide(L)'
;MHDMMLAACDQFRYEQYGHKGHHPSCSENLYIAMRREGYEIDVVPQPVNFFTNTCIDAESNLTSPPNPVPRGAYVELEALMDLICVVSSCPFDLAIPDWLINSEDGITELIVEVKE
;
A
#
# COMPACT_ATOMS: atom_id res chain seq x y z
N MET A 1 10.75 4.70 6.32
CA MET A 1 10.78 4.60 4.84
C MET A 1 9.33 4.53 4.40
N HIS A 2 8.90 5.49 3.58
CA HIS A 2 7.52 5.64 3.11
C HIS A 2 7.58 6.34 1.76
N ASP A 3 6.57 6.13 0.91
CA ASP A 3 6.41 6.94 -0.30
C ASP A 3 4.99 7.48 -0.46
N MET A 4 4.90 8.57 -1.21
CA MET A 4 3.65 9.16 -1.70
C MET A 4 3.72 9.36 -3.22
N MET A 5 4.51 8.51 -3.88
CA MET A 5 4.83 8.64 -5.31
C MET A 5 4.03 7.67 -6.17
N LEU A 6 3.66 6.52 -5.58
CA LEU A 6 2.98 5.43 -6.27
C LEU A 6 1.52 5.36 -5.87
N ALA A 7 0.63 5.34 -6.87
CA ALA A 7 -0.79 5.10 -6.66
C ALA A 7 -1.04 3.76 -5.95
N ALA A 8 -2.19 3.65 -5.28
CA ALA A 8 -2.66 2.39 -4.73
C ALA A 8 -2.69 1.32 -5.83
N CYS A 9 -2.22 0.09 -5.53
CA CYS A 9 -2.35 -1.00 -6.49
C CYS A 9 -3.84 -1.25 -6.80
N ASP A 10 -4.11 -1.62 -8.05
CA ASP A 10 -5.44 -1.91 -8.58
C ASP A 10 -5.40 -3.14 -9.49
N GLN A 11 -6.58 -3.64 -9.87
CA GLN A 11 -6.71 -4.79 -10.75
C GLN A 11 -5.94 -4.63 -12.07
N PHE A 12 -5.96 -3.42 -12.67
CA PHE A 12 -5.26 -3.13 -13.92
C PHE A 12 -3.75 -3.29 -13.77
N ARG A 13 -3.19 -2.91 -12.62
CA ARG A 13 -1.77 -3.10 -12.30
C ARG A 13 -1.38 -4.57 -12.28
N TYR A 14 -2.22 -5.43 -11.69
CA TYR A 14 -1.97 -6.88 -11.68
C TYR A 14 -2.07 -7.48 -13.08
N GLU A 15 -3.06 -7.06 -13.87
CA GLU A 15 -3.22 -7.48 -15.27
C GLU A 15 -2.05 -7.05 -16.16
N GLN A 16 -1.54 -5.84 -15.96
CA GLN A 16 -0.35 -5.32 -16.66
C GLN A 16 0.88 -6.21 -16.41
N TYR A 17 0.99 -6.79 -15.22
CA TYR A 17 2.04 -7.75 -14.88
C TYR A 17 1.73 -9.20 -15.28
N GLY A 18 0.62 -9.42 -15.98
CA GLY A 18 0.26 -10.72 -16.56
C GLY A 18 -0.58 -11.62 -15.66
N HIS A 19 -1.01 -11.15 -14.48
CA HIS A 19 -1.94 -11.89 -13.62
C HIS A 19 -3.24 -12.19 -14.38
N LYS A 20 -3.84 -13.35 -14.08
CA LYS A 20 -5.08 -13.82 -14.71
C LYS A 20 -6.17 -13.99 -13.67
N GLY A 21 -7.32 -13.37 -13.93
CA GLY A 21 -8.45 -13.37 -13.01
C GLY A 21 -8.37 -12.23 -12.01
N HIS A 22 -9.26 -12.27 -11.03
CA HIS A 22 -9.32 -11.28 -9.96
C HIS A 22 -8.08 -11.35 -9.06
N HIS A 23 -7.61 -10.19 -8.64
CA HIS A 23 -6.58 -10.03 -7.62
C HIS A 23 -7.04 -8.96 -6.61
N PRO A 24 -7.02 -9.23 -5.29
CA PRO A 24 -7.25 -8.21 -4.29
C PRO A 24 -6.29 -7.02 -4.46
N SER A 25 -6.75 -5.81 -4.17
CA SER A 25 -5.94 -4.61 -4.40
C SER A 25 -6.19 -3.54 -3.35
N CYS A 26 -5.24 -2.64 -3.12
CA CYS A 26 -5.41 -1.54 -2.16
C CYS A 26 -6.57 -0.62 -2.56
N SER A 27 -6.74 -0.38 -3.85
CA SER A 27 -7.87 0.38 -4.38
C SER A 27 -9.21 -0.28 -4.06
N GLU A 28 -9.34 -1.59 -4.29
CA GLU A 28 -10.55 -2.35 -3.93
C GLU A 28 -10.77 -2.39 -2.41
N ASN A 29 -9.70 -2.59 -1.63
CA ASN A 29 -9.75 -2.64 -0.17
C ASN A 29 -10.28 -1.32 0.41
N LEU A 30 -9.88 -0.17 -0.15
CA LEU A 30 -10.42 1.13 0.23
C LEU A 30 -11.93 1.20 0.01
N TYR A 31 -12.41 0.84 -1.18
CA TYR A 31 -13.84 0.84 -1.47
C TYR A 31 -14.62 -0.10 -0.53
N ILE A 32 -14.09 -1.31 -0.28
CA ILE A 32 -14.72 -2.27 0.63
C ILE A 32 -14.80 -1.70 2.05
N ALA A 33 -13.71 -1.12 2.57
CA ALA A 33 -13.68 -0.53 3.89
C ALA A 33 -14.66 0.64 4.03
N MET A 34 -14.67 1.58 3.08
CA MET A 34 -15.57 2.73 3.11
C MET A 34 -17.05 2.31 3.03
N ARG A 35 -17.40 1.34 2.16
CA ARG A 35 -18.78 0.83 2.07
C ARG A 35 -19.23 0.13 3.34
N ARG A 36 -18.34 -0.58 4.04
CA ARG A 36 -18.66 -1.21 5.34
C ARG A 36 -19.06 -0.18 6.40
N GLU A 37 -18.44 0.99 6.34
CA GLU A 37 -18.77 2.14 7.20
C GLU A 37 -19.95 2.98 6.67
N GLY A 38 -20.61 2.56 5.59
CA GLY A 38 -21.76 3.23 5.00
C GLY A 38 -21.42 4.43 4.11
N TYR A 39 -20.16 4.53 3.65
CA TYR A 39 -19.70 5.59 2.76
C TYR A 39 -19.47 5.08 1.34
N GLU A 40 -20.00 5.82 0.37
CA GLU A 40 -19.67 5.67 -1.04
C GLU A 40 -18.65 6.74 -1.42
N ILE A 41 -17.51 6.31 -1.96
CA ILE A 41 -16.48 7.20 -2.50
C ILE A 41 -16.41 7.02 -4.01
N ASP A 42 -15.99 8.07 -4.70
CA ASP A 42 -15.93 8.19 -6.15
C ASP A 42 -14.50 8.34 -6.68
N VAL A 43 -13.53 8.48 -5.77
CA VAL A 43 -12.09 8.55 -6.10
C VAL A 43 -11.28 7.68 -5.15
N VAL A 44 -10.18 7.10 -5.67
CA VAL A 44 -9.11 6.53 -4.86
C VAL A 44 -8.03 7.61 -4.71
N PRO A 45 -7.84 8.22 -3.53
CA PRO A 45 -6.79 9.20 -3.32
C PRO A 45 -5.40 8.53 -3.37
N GLN A 46 -4.37 9.32 -3.66
CA GLN A 46 -2.98 8.90 -3.52
C GLN A 46 -2.74 8.43 -2.07
N PRO A 47 -2.37 7.17 -1.83
CA PRO A 47 -2.09 6.69 -0.48
C PRO A 47 -0.77 7.25 0.04
N VAL A 48 -0.61 7.21 1.35
CA VAL A 48 0.71 7.14 1.97
C VAL A 48 1.09 5.67 2.04
N ASN A 49 2.08 5.28 1.24
CA ASN A 49 2.62 3.93 1.24
C ASN A 49 3.58 3.80 2.42
N PHE A 50 3.04 3.46 3.60
CA PHE A 50 3.87 3.26 4.78
C PHE A 50 4.74 2.02 4.63
N PHE A 51 5.97 2.09 5.14
CA PHE A 51 6.92 0.99 5.16
C PHE A 51 7.30 0.49 3.77
N THR A 52 7.20 1.28 2.71
CA THR A 52 7.72 0.94 1.38
C THR A 52 9.11 1.52 1.17
N ASN A 53 9.94 0.79 0.42
CA ASN A 53 11.24 1.26 -0.06
C ASN A 53 11.16 1.50 -1.57
N THR A 54 10.84 2.73 -1.95
CA THR A 54 10.76 3.18 -3.34
C THR A 54 11.82 4.25 -3.56
N CYS A 55 12.67 4.08 -4.57
CA CYS A 55 13.79 4.97 -4.85
C CYS A 55 13.73 5.51 -6.28
N ILE A 56 14.12 6.78 -6.45
CA ILE A 56 14.41 7.36 -7.76
C ILE A 56 15.93 7.48 -7.86
N ASP A 57 16.54 6.81 -8.83
CA ASP A 57 17.99 6.89 -9.05
C ASP A 57 18.40 8.20 -9.77
N ALA A 58 19.71 8.38 -10.00
CA ALA A 58 20.23 9.58 -10.66
C ALA A 58 19.77 9.72 -12.11
N GLU A 59 19.41 8.60 -12.74
CA GLU A 59 18.88 8.48 -14.10
C GLU A 59 17.35 8.62 -14.15
N SER A 60 16.70 8.93 -13.02
CA SER A 60 15.24 9.07 -12.86
C SER A 60 14.44 7.77 -13.03
N ASN A 61 15.07 6.61 -12.88
CA ASN A 61 14.35 5.35 -12.82
C ASN A 61 13.74 5.16 -11.44
N LEU A 62 12.49 4.71 -11.43
CA LEU A 62 11.80 4.30 -10.22
C LEU A 62 12.06 2.83 -9.94
N THR A 63 12.60 2.52 -8.78
CA THR A 63 12.96 1.15 -8.35
C THR A 63 12.37 0.84 -6.98
N SER A 64 12.18 -0.45 -6.67
CA SER A 64 11.84 -0.90 -5.33
C SER A 64 12.87 -1.93 -4.84
N PRO A 65 13.98 -1.45 -4.23
CA PRO A 65 15.02 -2.32 -3.68
C PRO A 65 14.58 -2.99 -2.38
N PRO A 66 15.36 -3.98 -1.86
CA PRO A 66 15.06 -4.64 -0.59
C PRO A 66 14.73 -3.66 0.53
N ASN A 67 13.69 -3.97 1.28
CA ASN A 67 13.12 -3.06 2.25
C ASN A 67 13.82 -3.17 3.61
N PRO A 68 14.48 -2.12 4.12
CA PRO A 68 15.25 -2.18 5.37
C PRO A 68 14.37 -2.03 6.62
N VAL A 69 13.05 -1.83 6.47
CA VAL A 69 12.15 -1.64 7.61
C VAL A 69 12.10 -2.93 8.45
N PRO A 70 12.51 -2.90 9.74
CA PRO A 70 12.51 -4.09 10.57
C PRO A 70 11.10 -4.46 11.03
N ARG A 71 10.91 -5.74 11.37
CA ARG A 71 9.68 -6.22 12.03
C ARG A 71 9.43 -5.42 13.32
N GLY A 72 8.19 -4.99 13.52
CA GLY A 72 7.80 -4.18 14.68
C GLY A 72 8.11 -2.69 14.54
N ALA A 73 8.64 -2.23 13.40
CA ALA A 73 8.63 -0.81 13.08
C ALA A 73 7.18 -0.29 13.05
N TYR A 74 7.00 0.95 13.49
CA TYR A 74 5.68 1.59 13.55
C TYR A 74 5.76 3.04 13.07
N VAL A 75 4.59 3.57 12.74
CA VAL A 75 4.36 5.01 12.58
C VAL A 75 3.27 5.40 13.58
N GLU A 76 3.41 6.58 14.17
CA GLU A 76 2.41 7.17 15.05
C GLU A 76 1.94 8.47 14.41
N LEU A 77 0.61 8.64 14.32
CA LEU A 77 -0.03 9.79 13.69
C LEU A 77 -0.96 10.44 14.70
N GLU A 78 -0.94 11.77 14.76
CA GLU A 78 -1.91 12.55 15.53
C GLU A 78 -3.06 12.99 14.61
N ALA A 79 -4.30 12.69 15.02
CA ALA A 79 -5.48 13.17 14.32
C ALA A 79 -5.71 14.65 14.67
N LEU A 80 -5.40 15.56 13.74
CA LEU A 80 -5.61 17.01 13.92
C LEU A 80 -7.08 17.45 13.72
N MET A 81 -7.93 16.52 13.28
CA MET A 81 -9.37 16.68 13.08
C MET A 81 -10.04 15.30 13.08
N ASP A 82 -11.37 15.28 13.23
CA ASP A 82 -12.17 14.07 13.05
C ASP A 82 -11.94 13.49 11.65
N LEU A 83 -11.63 12.20 11.58
CA LEU A 83 -11.27 11.53 10.32
C LEU A 83 -11.69 10.06 10.30
N ILE A 84 -11.80 9.52 9.09
CA ILE A 84 -11.86 8.09 8.83
C ILE A 84 -10.50 7.69 8.28
N CYS A 85 -9.78 6.82 8.99
CA CYS A 85 -8.51 6.27 8.53
C CYS A 85 -8.74 4.86 7.99
N VAL A 86 -8.31 4.62 6.75
CA VAL A 86 -8.35 3.28 6.14
C VAL A 86 -6.91 2.81 5.93
N VAL A 87 -6.60 1.64 6.48
CA VAL A 87 -5.30 0.98 6.32
C VAL A 87 -5.52 -0.30 5.53
N SER A 88 -4.78 -0.45 4.42
CA SER A 88 -4.76 -1.67 3.62
C SER A 88 -3.38 -2.29 3.70
N SER A 89 -3.28 -3.53 4.21
CA SER A 89 -2.08 -4.33 3.98
C SER A 89 -2.01 -4.65 2.48
N CYS A 90 -0.97 -4.15 1.82
CA CYS A 90 -0.86 -4.23 0.36
C CYS A 90 -0.73 -5.69 -0.08
N PRO A 91 -1.66 -6.22 -0.90
CA PRO A 91 -1.65 -7.61 -1.28
C PRO A 91 -0.68 -7.93 -2.44
N PHE A 92 0.22 -7.03 -2.80
CA PHE A 92 1.10 -7.25 -3.94
C PHE A 92 2.08 -8.40 -3.68
N ASP A 93 1.95 -9.49 -4.44
CA ASP A 93 2.72 -10.73 -4.27
C ASP A 93 3.36 -11.22 -5.57
N LEU A 94 3.32 -10.41 -6.64
CA LEU A 94 3.89 -10.77 -7.92
C LEU A 94 5.42 -10.66 -7.90
N ALA A 95 6.10 -11.69 -8.39
CA ALA A 95 7.54 -11.72 -8.53
C ALA A 95 8.00 -10.93 -9.77
N ILE A 96 8.22 -9.63 -9.59
CA ILE A 96 8.67 -8.71 -10.65
C ILE A 96 10.14 -8.34 -10.40
N PRO A 97 11.03 -8.49 -11.40
CA PRO A 97 12.43 -8.07 -11.28
C PRO A 97 12.55 -6.60 -10.84
N ASP A 98 13.44 -6.34 -9.89
CA ASP A 98 13.73 -5.00 -9.35
C ASP A 98 12.53 -4.25 -8.72
N TRP A 99 11.47 -5.00 -8.37
CA TRP A 99 10.24 -4.46 -7.80
C TRP A 99 9.82 -5.20 -6.51
N LEU A 100 10.68 -5.15 -5.50
CA LEU A 100 10.50 -5.82 -4.20
C LEU A 100 9.71 -4.92 -3.24
N ILE A 101 8.43 -4.69 -3.56
CA ILE A 101 7.58 -3.76 -2.80
C ILE A 101 7.22 -4.29 -1.40
N ASN A 102 6.99 -5.60 -1.30
CA ASN A 102 6.69 -6.33 -0.07
C ASN A 102 7.87 -7.22 0.34
N SER A 103 7.85 -7.72 1.57
CA SER A 103 8.91 -8.60 2.08
C SER A 103 8.98 -9.93 1.32
N GLU A 104 10.16 -10.55 1.28
CA GLU A 104 10.33 -11.89 0.69
C GLU A 104 9.52 -12.97 1.42
N ASP A 105 9.21 -12.74 2.70
CA ASP A 105 8.34 -13.60 3.52
C ASP A 105 6.84 -13.47 3.13
N GLY A 106 6.52 -12.61 2.15
CA GLY A 106 5.19 -12.36 1.64
C GLY A 106 4.48 -11.19 2.32
N ILE A 107 3.15 -11.19 2.18
CA ILE A 107 2.25 -10.18 2.75
C ILE A 107 2.14 -10.41 4.26
N THR A 108 2.25 -9.35 5.04
CA THR A 108 2.17 -9.39 6.51
C THR A 108 0.94 -8.67 7.03
N GLU A 109 0.54 -8.99 8.25
CA GLU A 109 -0.50 -8.24 8.96
C GLU A 109 0.03 -6.86 9.39
N LEU A 110 -0.83 -5.85 9.33
CA LEU A 110 -0.60 -4.54 9.94
C LEU A 110 -1.47 -4.42 11.18
N ILE A 111 -0.85 -4.06 12.31
CA ILE A 111 -1.56 -3.78 13.55
C ILE A 111 -1.84 -2.28 13.59
N VAL A 112 -3.12 -1.94 13.80
CA VAL A 112 -3.58 -0.55 13.97
C VAL A 112 -4.11 -0.40 15.39
N GLU A 113 -3.52 0.53 16.14
CA GLU A 113 -3.95 0.89 17.49
C GLU A 113 -4.44 2.33 17.51
N VAL A 114 -5.62 2.56 18.08
CA VAL A 114 -6.17 3.90 18.32
C VAL A 114 -5.98 4.21 19.79
N LYS A 115 -5.33 5.35 20.09
CA LYS A 115 -5.09 5.83 21.45
C LYS A 115 -6.03 7.01 21.74
N GLU A 116 -6.62 7.00 22.92
CA GLU A 116 -7.42 8.11 23.47
C GLU A 116 -6.57 9.09 24.26
#